data_AF-A0A9Q1H870-F1
#
_entry.id   AF-A0A9Q1H870-F1
#
_cell.length_a   1.000
_cell.length_b   1.000
_cell.length_c   1.000
_cell.angle_alpha   90.00
_cell.angle_beta   90.00
_cell.angle_gamma   90.00
#
_symmetry.space_group_name_H-M   'P 1'
#
loop_
_entity.id
_entity.type
_entity.pdbx_description
1 polymer ?
#
loop_
_entity_poly.entity_id
_entity_poly.type
_entity_poly.pdbx_seq_one_letter_code
_entity_poly.pdbx_strand_id
1 'polypeptide(L)'
;MDEDFPQDLVKALKEVVDSNRWQNIGAAEKFKTKKCTRLLSEDGEDMVIVFVAPDKFYAMDASCPHAGGPMNLGDIEDIGGHMSIICPWHGYSFRLDDGSSPTGLQQQMYTVKVLEGNIYVNTSSELLVPSSNTTENCEDSKEDISSAVVPSNADTLCDWAVRILMTADPHEKVQLTHKVKERWDSGDIKEIGSATPPSQPHRQDDLQVLAPGKIKRGKAGTKASRIAVLHSLANIEQWAIDLSWDVIARFSDISIGQSGKLPREFFTDFVKVASDEAKHFNLLQGRLKELGSHFGALPVHNGLWHSAGETKDSLLARLAIVHMVHEARGLDVHPITQARFARQNDTESVSLLEVIYKDEITHVAAGMKWFTYICKHSDPEMDCIPKFHELVRQKFRGHLKPPFNEEGRQTAGMTKEWYVPLMKPSEEDTIARKGTNS
;
A
#
# COMPACT_ATOMS: atom_id res chain seq x y z
N MET A 1 21.80 -51.89 -23.32
CA MET A 1 20.70 -51.19 -23.99
C MET A 1 19.49 -51.41 -23.11
N ASP A 2 19.04 -50.29 -22.54
CA ASP A 2 17.73 -50.04 -21.93
C ASP A 2 17.36 -50.85 -20.68
N GLU A 3 17.99 -50.47 -19.56
CA GLU A 3 17.30 -50.51 -18.27
C GLU A 3 16.44 -49.25 -18.18
N ASP A 4 15.22 -49.36 -18.67
CA ASP A 4 14.17 -48.36 -18.51
C ASP A 4 13.96 -48.17 -17.00
N PHE A 5 14.54 -47.08 -16.49
CA PHE A 5 14.39 -46.64 -15.10
C PHE A 5 12.88 -46.53 -14.85
N PRO A 6 12.30 -47.27 -13.88
CA PRO A 6 10.86 -47.51 -13.87
C PRO A 6 10.12 -46.17 -13.80
N GLN A 7 9.45 -45.82 -14.90
CA GLN A 7 8.60 -44.63 -15.00
C GLN A 7 7.58 -44.59 -13.85
N ASP A 8 7.23 -45.75 -13.31
CA ASP A 8 6.40 -45.94 -12.12
C ASP A 8 7.03 -45.40 -10.83
N LEU A 9 8.36 -45.43 -10.67
CA LEU A 9 9.05 -44.87 -9.51
C LEU A 9 9.11 -43.34 -9.58
N VAL A 10 9.32 -42.77 -10.77
CA VAL A 10 9.26 -41.32 -11.01
C VAL A 10 7.83 -40.80 -10.88
N LYS A 11 6.84 -41.59 -11.32
CA LYS A 11 5.42 -41.28 -11.16
C LYS A 11 4.97 -41.39 -9.69
N ALA A 12 5.39 -42.42 -8.98
CA ALA A 12 5.14 -42.57 -7.54
C ALA A 12 5.85 -41.49 -6.72
N LEU A 13 7.08 -41.09 -7.07
CA LEU A 13 7.78 -39.96 -6.44
C LEU A 13 7.10 -38.63 -6.74
N LYS A 14 6.60 -38.40 -7.96
CA LYS A 14 5.76 -37.23 -8.28
C LYS A 14 4.44 -37.25 -7.50
N GLU A 15 3.79 -38.40 -7.38
CA GLU A 15 2.56 -38.54 -6.59
C GLU A 15 2.80 -38.37 -5.08
N VAL A 16 3.97 -38.75 -4.55
CA VAL A 16 4.37 -38.54 -3.14
C VAL A 16 4.82 -37.09 -2.87
N VAL A 17 5.44 -36.42 -3.84
CA VAL A 17 5.78 -34.99 -3.76
C VAL A 17 4.52 -34.13 -3.94
N ASP A 18 3.57 -34.56 -4.77
CA ASP A 18 2.26 -33.92 -4.92
C ASP A 18 1.33 -34.22 -3.74
N SER A 19 1.41 -35.39 -3.09
CA SER A 19 0.49 -35.76 -2.00
C SER A 19 0.73 -34.99 -0.70
N ASN A 20 1.94 -34.47 -0.47
CA ASN A 20 2.29 -33.77 0.77
C ASN A 20 1.96 -32.25 0.78
N ARG A 21 1.21 -31.74 -0.19
CA ARG A 21 0.84 -30.30 -0.25
C ARG A 21 -0.65 -30.04 -0.45
N TRP A 22 -1.49 -31.08 -0.49
CA TRP A 22 -2.94 -30.90 -0.58
C TRP A 22 -3.55 -30.65 0.79
N GLN A 23 -4.03 -29.43 1.00
CA GLN A 23 -4.73 -29.06 2.22
C GLN A 23 -6.23 -29.10 2.02
N ASN A 24 -6.92 -29.82 2.90
CA ASN A 24 -8.39 -29.84 2.94
C ASN A 24 -8.89 -28.55 3.60
N ILE A 25 -9.60 -27.73 2.84
CA ILE A 25 -10.13 -26.45 3.33
C ILE A 25 -11.62 -26.54 3.72
N GLY A 26 -12.23 -27.72 3.61
CA GLY A 26 -13.59 -28.03 4.03
C GLY A 26 -14.59 -28.29 2.88
N ALA A 27 -15.84 -28.51 3.26
CA ALA A 27 -16.93 -28.86 2.35
C ALA A 27 -17.22 -27.78 1.30
N ALA A 28 -17.33 -28.18 0.03
CA ALA A 28 -17.55 -27.28 -1.11
C ALA A 28 -18.80 -26.41 -0.95
N GLU A 29 -19.86 -26.95 -0.36
CA GLU A 29 -21.11 -26.23 -0.08
C GLU A 29 -20.90 -24.94 0.73
N LYS A 30 -19.93 -24.91 1.65
CA LYS A 30 -19.59 -23.69 2.41
C LYS A 30 -19.12 -22.56 1.48
N PHE A 31 -18.38 -22.92 0.44
CA PHE A 31 -17.76 -22.00 -0.52
C PHE A 31 -18.68 -21.62 -1.68
N LYS A 32 -19.80 -22.31 -1.89
CA LYS A 32 -20.81 -21.95 -2.90
C LYS A 32 -21.65 -20.73 -2.50
N THR A 33 -21.71 -20.42 -1.20
CA THR A 33 -22.50 -19.31 -0.66
C THR A 33 -21.94 -17.92 -1.01
N LYS A 34 -20.64 -17.83 -1.31
CA LYS A 34 -19.94 -16.59 -1.64
C LYS A 34 -19.09 -16.78 -2.89
N LYS A 35 -19.06 -15.79 -3.77
CA LYS A 35 -18.24 -15.84 -5.00
C LYS A 35 -16.74 -15.93 -4.68
N CYS A 36 -16.28 -15.24 -3.64
CA CYS A 36 -14.89 -15.25 -3.20
C CYS A 36 -14.82 -15.44 -1.68
N THR A 37 -14.00 -16.38 -1.21
CA THR A 37 -13.78 -16.63 0.22
C THR A 37 -12.29 -16.55 0.51
N ARG A 38 -11.89 -15.68 1.43
CA ARG A 38 -10.50 -15.55 1.87
C ARG A 38 -10.17 -16.64 2.89
N LEU A 39 -9.02 -17.27 2.74
CA LEU A 39 -8.42 -18.20 3.69
C LEU A 39 -7.15 -17.56 4.23
N LEU A 40 -7.00 -17.59 5.56
CA LEU A 40 -5.81 -17.07 6.21
C LEU A 40 -4.73 -18.15 6.23
N SER A 41 -3.46 -17.75 6.12
CA SER A 41 -2.33 -18.66 6.31
C SER A 41 -1.41 -18.16 7.44
N GLU A 42 -0.75 -19.09 8.14
CA GLU A 42 0.14 -18.76 9.25
C GLU A 42 1.37 -17.95 8.81
N ASP A 43 1.82 -18.08 7.56
CA ASP A 43 2.92 -17.32 6.99
C ASP A 43 2.51 -15.94 6.45
N GLY A 44 1.21 -15.61 6.53
CA GLY A 44 0.63 -14.36 6.02
C GLY A 44 0.39 -14.33 4.50
N GLU A 45 0.66 -15.43 3.78
CA GLU A 45 0.29 -15.60 2.36
C GLU A 45 -1.17 -16.06 2.24
N ASP A 46 -2.09 -15.20 2.66
CA ASP A 46 -3.52 -15.46 2.56
C ASP A 46 -3.93 -15.80 1.12
N MET A 47 -4.89 -16.72 1.00
CA MET A 47 -5.44 -17.15 -0.29
C MET A 47 -6.90 -16.79 -0.45
N VAL A 48 -7.39 -16.88 -1.68
CA VAL A 48 -8.80 -16.69 -2.03
C VAL A 48 -9.29 -17.86 -2.85
N ILE A 49 -10.37 -18.47 -2.37
CA ILE A 49 -11.16 -19.45 -3.10
C ILE A 49 -12.24 -18.71 -3.87
N VAL A 50 -12.20 -18.84 -5.19
CA VAL A 50 -13.17 -18.26 -6.10
C VAL A 50 -14.10 -19.35 -6.60
N PHE A 51 -15.40 -19.15 -6.40
CA PHE A 51 -16.46 -20.02 -6.91
C PHE A 51 -17.12 -19.39 -8.13
N VAL A 52 -17.14 -20.14 -9.23
CA VAL A 52 -17.84 -19.82 -10.48
C VAL A 52 -18.89 -20.90 -10.73
N ALA A 53 -20.16 -20.49 -10.75
CA ALA A 53 -21.28 -21.39 -10.99
C ALA A 53 -21.20 -22.06 -12.38
N PRO A 54 -21.67 -23.31 -12.55
CA PRO A 54 -22.41 -24.08 -11.54
C PRO A 54 -21.54 -24.83 -10.51
N ASP A 55 -20.27 -25.18 -10.77
CA ASP A 55 -19.47 -26.02 -9.85
C ASP A 55 -17.94 -25.90 -10.03
N LYS A 56 -17.42 -24.73 -10.40
CA LYS A 56 -15.97 -24.55 -10.62
C LYS A 56 -15.31 -23.73 -9.51
N PHE A 57 -14.21 -24.24 -8.97
CA PHE A 57 -13.43 -23.57 -7.94
C PHE A 57 -12.02 -23.25 -8.45
N TYR A 58 -11.52 -22.09 -8.04
CA TYR A 58 -10.17 -21.62 -8.31
C TYR A 58 -9.55 -21.12 -7.02
N ALA A 59 -8.23 -21.18 -6.90
CA ALA A 59 -7.50 -20.65 -5.75
C ALA A 59 -6.36 -19.75 -6.23
N MET A 60 -6.16 -18.62 -5.55
CA MET A 60 -5.11 -17.64 -5.86
C MET A 60 -4.67 -16.88 -4.62
N ASP A 61 -3.56 -16.13 -4.72
CA ASP A 61 -3.16 -15.18 -3.67
C ASP A 61 -4.30 -14.20 -3.37
N ALA A 62 -4.54 -13.93 -2.09
CA ALA A 62 -5.50 -12.90 -1.67
C ALA A 62 -5.06 -11.49 -2.00
N SER A 63 -3.81 -11.32 -2.42
CA SER A 63 -3.15 -10.05 -2.67
C SER A 63 -2.77 -9.95 -4.14
N CYS A 64 -3.37 -9.00 -4.85
CA CYS A 64 -3.11 -8.72 -6.27
C CYS A 64 -1.61 -8.55 -6.55
N PRO A 65 -1.10 -9.07 -7.69
CA PRO A 65 0.32 -9.03 -8.04
C PRO A 65 0.80 -7.63 -8.46
N HIS A 66 -0.09 -6.66 -8.62
CA HIS A 66 0.31 -5.26 -8.79
C HIS A 66 0.69 -4.62 -7.47
N ALA A 67 -0.18 -4.81 -6.48
CA ALA A 67 -0.33 -3.79 -5.45
C ALA A 67 -0.71 -4.31 -4.08
N GLY A 68 -0.96 -5.62 -3.94
CA GLY A 68 -1.51 -6.19 -2.71
C GLY A 68 -3.01 -5.97 -2.55
N GLY A 69 -3.71 -5.53 -3.61
CA GLY A 69 -5.15 -5.35 -3.57
C GLY A 69 -5.90 -6.64 -3.20
N PRO A 70 -6.93 -6.59 -2.34
CA PRO A 70 -7.60 -7.76 -1.80
C PRO A 70 -8.45 -8.44 -2.89
N MET A 71 -7.97 -9.55 -3.42
CA MET A 71 -8.63 -10.26 -4.52
C MET A 71 -9.96 -10.88 -4.08
N ASN A 72 -10.16 -11.14 -2.78
CA ASN A 72 -11.46 -11.59 -2.26
C ASN A 72 -12.59 -10.57 -2.42
N LEU A 73 -12.25 -9.31 -2.70
CA LEU A 73 -13.22 -8.24 -2.97
C LEU A 73 -13.33 -7.90 -4.47
N GLY A 74 -12.64 -8.63 -5.34
CA GLY A 74 -12.67 -8.42 -6.78
C GLY A 74 -13.96 -8.91 -7.43
N ASP A 75 -14.43 -8.20 -8.46
CA ASP A 75 -15.54 -8.63 -9.30
C ASP A 75 -15.07 -9.74 -10.26
N ILE A 76 -15.93 -10.69 -10.61
CA ILE A 76 -15.64 -11.76 -11.57
C ILE A 76 -16.43 -11.48 -12.85
N GLU A 77 -15.75 -11.35 -13.97
CA GLU A 77 -16.32 -11.03 -15.28
C GLU A 77 -15.81 -11.98 -16.36
N ASP A 78 -16.63 -12.21 -17.39
CA ASP A 78 -16.18 -12.86 -18.62
C ASP A 78 -15.53 -11.82 -19.53
N ILE A 79 -14.24 -11.97 -19.79
CA ILE A 79 -13.48 -11.08 -20.67
C ILE A 79 -12.95 -11.92 -21.83
N GLY A 80 -13.63 -11.85 -22.97
CA GLY A 80 -13.20 -12.53 -24.19
C GLY A 80 -13.27 -14.06 -24.12
N GLY A 81 -14.25 -14.62 -23.40
CA GLY A 81 -14.42 -16.06 -23.22
C GLY A 81 -13.66 -16.62 -22.02
N HIS A 82 -13.08 -15.76 -21.19
CA HIS A 82 -12.25 -16.15 -20.07
C HIS A 82 -12.70 -15.45 -18.79
N MET A 83 -13.17 -16.25 -17.84
CA MET A 83 -13.54 -15.76 -16.51
C MET A 83 -12.31 -15.17 -15.84
N SER A 84 -12.42 -13.91 -15.45
CA SER A 84 -11.34 -13.13 -14.87
C SER A 84 -11.83 -12.45 -13.61
N ILE A 85 -10.99 -12.42 -12.59
CA ILE A 85 -11.21 -11.60 -11.40
C ILE A 85 -10.53 -10.25 -11.55
N ILE A 86 -11.25 -9.18 -11.23
CA ILE A 86 -10.79 -7.81 -11.38
C ILE A 86 -10.31 -7.33 -10.02
N CYS A 87 -9.01 -7.04 -9.92
CA CYS A 87 -8.45 -6.44 -8.72
C CYS A 87 -9.17 -5.14 -8.40
N PRO A 88 -9.71 -4.99 -7.17
CA PRO A 88 -10.55 -3.86 -6.86
C PRO A 88 -9.75 -2.56 -6.69
N TRP A 89 -8.43 -2.62 -6.50
CA TRP A 89 -7.62 -1.40 -6.33
C TRP A 89 -7.31 -0.71 -7.66
N HIS A 90 -7.11 -1.47 -8.74
CA HIS A 90 -6.53 -0.92 -9.96
C HIS A 90 -7.25 -1.38 -11.25
N GLY A 91 -8.30 -2.20 -11.11
CA GLY A 91 -9.09 -2.66 -12.24
C GLY A 91 -8.35 -3.64 -13.16
N TYR A 92 -7.26 -4.25 -12.69
CA TYR A 92 -6.52 -5.24 -13.45
C TYR A 92 -7.24 -6.58 -13.38
N SER A 93 -7.57 -7.11 -14.55
CA SER A 93 -8.20 -8.41 -14.71
C SER A 93 -7.14 -9.50 -14.70
N PHE A 94 -7.31 -10.51 -13.85
CA PHE A 94 -6.49 -11.71 -13.81
C PHE A 94 -7.37 -12.88 -14.17
N ARG A 95 -6.99 -13.65 -15.18
CA ARG A 95 -7.80 -14.78 -15.61
C ARG A 95 -7.76 -15.87 -14.55
N LEU A 96 -8.89 -16.54 -14.32
CA LEU A 96 -9.01 -17.56 -13.28
C LEU A 96 -8.34 -18.89 -13.68
N ASP A 97 -8.09 -19.13 -14.96
CA ASP A 97 -7.42 -20.33 -15.46
C ASP A 97 -5.92 -20.34 -15.18
N ASP A 98 -5.23 -19.24 -15.45
CA ASP A 98 -3.77 -19.17 -15.39
C ASP A 98 -3.22 -17.97 -14.60
N GLY A 99 -4.07 -17.04 -14.14
CA GLY A 99 -3.67 -15.84 -13.40
C GLY A 99 -3.11 -14.71 -14.25
N SER A 100 -3.04 -14.85 -15.58
CA SER A 100 -2.43 -13.83 -16.44
C SER A 100 -3.34 -12.60 -16.62
N SER A 101 -2.72 -11.43 -16.79
CA SER A 101 -3.39 -10.16 -17.05
C SER A 101 -2.96 -9.59 -18.41
N PRO A 102 -3.87 -8.93 -19.17
CA PRO A 102 -3.51 -8.17 -20.38
C PRO A 102 -2.44 -7.09 -20.17
N THR A 103 -2.18 -6.70 -18.92
CA THR A 103 -1.13 -5.74 -18.56
C THR A 103 0.25 -6.37 -18.38
N GLY A 104 0.40 -7.68 -18.64
CA GLY A 104 1.65 -8.42 -18.42
C GLY A 104 1.92 -8.81 -16.96
N LEU A 105 0.97 -8.55 -16.06
CA LEU A 105 1.06 -8.98 -14.65
C LEU A 105 0.59 -10.42 -14.51
N GLN A 106 1.19 -11.15 -13.58
CA GLN A 106 0.89 -12.56 -13.33
C GLN A 106 0.42 -12.74 -11.89
N GLN A 107 -0.81 -13.22 -11.72
CA GLN A 107 -1.35 -13.60 -10.41
C GLN A 107 -0.94 -15.04 -10.07
N GLN A 108 -0.59 -15.28 -8.81
CA GLN A 108 -0.29 -16.62 -8.34
C GLN A 108 -1.58 -17.44 -8.25
N MET A 109 -1.62 -18.56 -8.94
CA MET A 109 -2.71 -19.51 -8.91
C MET A 109 -2.28 -20.79 -8.19
N TYR A 110 -3.24 -21.45 -7.56
CA TYR A 110 -3.05 -22.74 -6.89
C TYR A 110 -4.01 -23.78 -7.48
N THR A 111 -3.53 -25.02 -7.58
CA THR A 111 -4.34 -26.12 -8.10
C THR A 111 -5.41 -26.51 -7.09
N VAL A 112 -6.66 -26.61 -7.55
CA VAL A 112 -7.82 -26.99 -6.73
C VAL A 112 -8.41 -28.30 -7.23
N LYS A 113 -8.77 -29.19 -6.31
CA LYS A 113 -9.54 -30.42 -6.59
C LYS A 113 -10.71 -30.53 -5.62
N VAL A 114 -11.82 -31.09 -6.09
CA VAL A 114 -12.97 -31.44 -5.25
C VAL A 114 -13.06 -32.95 -5.19
N LEU A 115 -12.93 -33.53 -4.00
CA LEU A 115 -13.03 -34.97 -3.76
C LEU A 115 -14.04 -35.21 -2.64
N GLU A 116 -15.01 -36.10 -2.89
CA GLU A 116 -16.04 -36.47 -1.90
C GLU A 116 -16.78 -35.26 -1.28
N GLY A 117 -16.97 -34.20 -2.07
CA GLY A 117 -17.63 -32.96 -1.63
C GLY A 117 -16.76 -32.00 -0.82
N ASN A 118 -15.48 -32.27 -0.62
CA ASN A 118 -14.50 -31.38 0.03
C ASN A 118 -13.55 -30.75 -0.99
N ILE A 119 -13.13 -29.52 -0.72
CA ILE A 119 -12.15 -28.80 -1.55
C ILE A 119 -10.74 -29.01 -0.99
N TYR A 120 -9.82 -29.33 -1.88
CA TYR A 120 -8.40 -29.48 -1.62
C TYR A 120 -7.61 -28.47 -2.46
N VAL A 121 -6.67 -27.77 -1.84
CA VAL A 121 -5.77 -26.82 -2.51
C VAL A 121 -4.33 -27.30 -2.38
N ASN A 122 -3.58 -27.31 -3.48
CA ASN A 122 -2.16 -27.64 -3.46
C ASN A 122 -1.34 -26.39 -3.11
N THR A 123 -0.85 -26.30 -1.88
CA THR A 123 -0.03 -25.18 -1.39
C THR A 123 0.98 -25.65 -0.34
N SER A 124 2.11 -24.95 -0.21
CA SER A 124 3.05 -25.16 0.91
C SER A 124 2.63 -24.50 2.22
N SER A 125 1.76 -23.49 2.15
CA SER A 125 1.47 -22.61 3.28
C SER A 125 0.34 -23.18 4.12
N GLU A 126 0.55 -23.40 5.42
CA GLU A 126 -0.46 -23.98 6.31
C GLU A 126 -1.64 -23.02 6.48
N LEU A 127 -2.84 -23.47 6.10
CA LEU A 127 -4.04 -22.65 6.11
C LEU A 127 -4.77 -22.77 7.44
N LEU A 128 -5.11 -21.63 8.03
CA LEU A 128 -5.97 -21.52 9.19
C LEU A 128 -7.42 -21.75 8.76
N VAL A 129 -7.80 -23.02 8.62
CA VAL A 129 -9.18 -23.41 8.37
C VAL A 129 -9.94 -23.33 9.70
N PRO A 130 -11.04 -22.56 9.80
CA PRO A 130 -11.80 -22.52 11.04
C PRO A 130 -12.36 -23.90 11.37
N SER A 131 -11.80 -24.53 12.40
CA SER A 131 -12.42 -25.67 13.09
C SER A 131 -13.80 -25.23 13.54
N SER A 132 -14.84 -25.94 13.10
CA SER A 132 -16.20 -25.70 13.57
C SER A 132 -16.27 -26.01 15.07
N ASN A 133 -16.11 -24.99 15.90
CA ASN A 133 -16.76 -24.78 17.20
C ASN A 133 -16.04 -23.68 17.98
N THR A 134 -16.60 -22.47 17.97
CA THR A 134 -16.79 -21.60 19.15
C THR A 134 -17.56 -20.36 18.71
N THR A 135 -18.80 -20.28 19.17
CA THR A 135 -19.58 -19.03 19.26
C THR A 135 -19.01 -18.21 20.40
N GLU A 136 -18.62 -16.96 20.17
CA GLU A 136 -18.55 -15.99 21.26
C GLU A 136 -18.81 -14.57 20.74
N ASN A 137 -19.76 -13.92 21.42
CA ASN A 137 -20.30 -12.59 21.19
C ASN A 137 -19.23 -11.53 21.48
N CYS A 138 -19.23 -10.44 20.72
CA CYS A 138 -18.63 -9.17 21.15
C CYS A 138 -19.75 -8.14 21.25
N GLU A 139 -20.07 -7.77 22.49
CA GLU A 139 -20.92 -6.63 22.82
C GLU A 139 -20.09 -5.34 22.70
N ASP A 140 -20.68 -4.35 22.01
CA ASP A 140 -20.17 -2.99 21.89
C ASP A 140 -20.16 -2.29 23.26
N SER A 141 -18.98 -1.97 23.78
CA SER A 141 -18.83 -0.95 24.82
C SER A 141 -18.47 0.38 24.19
N LYS A 142 -19.42 1.31 24.19
CA LYS A 142 -19.18 2.74 23.92
C LYS A 142 -18.48 3.35 25.13
N GLU A 143 -17.28 3.88 24.94
CA GLU A 143 -16.66 4.80 25.89
C GLU A 143 -16.63 6.22 25.31
N ASP A 144 -17.35 7.11 26.00
CA ASP A 144 -17.20 8.57 25.96
C ASP A 144 -15.90 8.96 26.64
N ILE A 145 -15.03 9.74 25.99
CA ILE A 145 -14.19 10.73 26.68
C ILE A 145 -14.05 11.99 25.83
N SER A 146 -14.83 13.01 26.22
CA SER A 146 -14.51 14.42 26.01
C SER A 146 -13.32 14.80 26.89
N SER A 147 -12.27 15.38 26.30
CA SER A 147 -11.55 16.46 26.96
C SER A 147 -11.00 17.44 25.93
N ALA A 148 -11.65 18.60 25.90
CA ALA A 148 -11.22 19.76 25.14
C ALA A 148 -9.87 20.26 25.69
N VAL A 149 -8.87 20.35 24.83
CA VAL A 149 -7.65 21.09 25.12
C VAL A 149 -7.88 22.55 24.74
N VAL A 150 -7.84 23.41 25.75
CA VAL A 150 -7.89 24.87 25.65
C VAL A 150 -6.68 25.37 24.84
N PRO A 151 -6.83 26.28 23.85
CA PRO A 151 -5.67 26.80 23.14
C PRO A 151 -4.88 27.71 24.09
N SER A 152 -3.67 27.30 24.46
CA SER A 152 -2.61 28.26 24.80
C SER A 152 -2.32 29.10 23.54
N ASN A 153 -1.63 30.23 23.66
CA ASN A 153 -1.14 30.99 22.51
C ASN A 153 -0.08 30.17 21.74
N ALA A 154 -0.54 29.13 21.06
CA ALA A 154 0.24 28.08 20.43
C ALA A 154 0.73 28.58 19.08
N ASP A 155 2.04 28.73 18.95
CA ASP A 155 2.69 29.23 17.73
C ASP A 155 3.97 28.44 17.39
N THR A 156 4.13 27.24 17.97
CA THR A 156 5.21 26.32 17.60
C THR A 156 4.83 25.51 16.36
N LEU A 157 5.82 24.93 15.68
CA LEU A 157 5.57 24.10 14.50
C LEU A 157 4.67 22.89 14.82
N CYS A 158 4.88 22.23 15.95
CA CYS A 158 4.08 21.09 16.41
C CYS A 158 2.63 21.49 16.70
N ASP A 159 2.39 22.66 17.29
CA ASP A 159 1.02 23.16 17.50
C ASP A 159 0.29 23.36 16.17
N TRP A 160 0.98 23.93 15.17
CA TRP A 160 0.45 24.10 13.83
C TRP A 160 0.20 22.75 13.13
N ALA A 161 1.12 21.80 13.26
CA ALA A 161 0.95 20.45 12.72
C ALA A 161 -0.30 19.78 13.29
N VAL A 162 -0.53 19.84 14.61
CA VAL A 162 -1.74 19.29 15.25
C VAL A 162 -3.00 20.01 14.78
N ARG A 163 -2.99 21.35 14.68
CA ARG A 163 -4.11 22.12 14.13
C ARG A 163 -4.47 21.67 12.72
N ILE A 164 -3.48 21.46 11.86
CA ILE A 164 -3.70 21.00 10.48
C ILE A 164 -4.27 19.57 10.46
N LEU A 165 -3.75 18.66 11.29
CA LEU A 165 -4.27 17.29 11.40
C LEU A 165 -5.72 17.27 11.91
N MET A 166 -6.11 18.22 12.77
CA MET A 166 -7.48 18.36 13.27
C MET A 166 -8.40 19.15 12.32
N THR A 167 -7.87 19.73 11.24
CA THR A 167 -8.66 20.43 10.23
C THR A 167 -9.33 19.42 9.31
N ALA A 168 -10.66 19.38 9.34
CA ALA A 168 -11.46 18.40 8.58
C ALA A 168 -11.58 18.77 7.10
N ASP A 169 -11.73 20.06 6.79
CA ASP A 169 -11.92 20.54 5.43
C ASP A 169 -10.61 20.45 4.61
N PRO A 170 -10.62 19.79 3.44
CA PRO A 170 -9.41 19.55 2.66
C PRO A 170 -8.83 20.83 2.05
N HIS A 171 -9.65 21.86 1.80
CA HIS A 171 -9.17 23.15 1.28
C HIS A 171 -8.54 24.00 2.37
N GLU A 172 -9.20 24.10 3.53
CA GLU A 172 -8.67 24.78 4.70
C GLU A 172 -7.33 24.16 5.13
N LYS A 173 -7.23 22.82 5.09
CA LYS A 173 -5.99 22.09 5.34
C LYS A 173 -4.85 22.52 4.42
N VAL A 174 -5.12 22.67 3.12
CA VAL A 174 -4.14 23.17 2.13
C VAL A 174 -3.74 24.62 2.43
N GLN A 175 -4.72 25.49 2.71
CA GLN A 175 -4.46 26.90 3.02
C GLN A 175 -3.59 27.05 4.28
N LEU A 176 -3.90 26.29 5.34
CA LEU A 176 -3.12 26.28 6.57
C LEU A 176 -1.72 25.73 6.33
N THR A 177 -1.57 24.67 5.53
CA THR A 177 -0.26 24.10 5.19
C THR A 177 0.64 25.13 4.50
N HIS A 178 0.14 25.83 3.47
CA HIS A 178 0.91 26.88 2.80
C HIS A 178 1.21 28.08 3.70
N LYS A 179 0.26 28.48 4.56
CA LYS A 179 0.48 29.54 5.55
C LYS A 179 1.60 29.18 6.52
N VAL A 180 1.64 27.95 7.01
CA VAL A 180 2.70 27.50 7.93
C VAL A 180 4.03 27.38 7.21
N LYS A 181 4.05 26.92 5.94
CA LYS A 181 5.26 26.93 5.10
C LYS A 181 5.86 28.34 4.98
N GLU A 182 5.05 29.32 4.62
CA GLU A 182 5.48 30.72 4.48
C GLU A 182 6.05 31.26 5.80
N ARG A 183 5.34 31.05 6.91
CA ARG A 183 5.79 31.48 8.25
C ARG A 183 7.02 30.75 8.76
N TRP A 184 7.23 29.50 8.36
CA TRP A 184 8.43 28.74 8.69
C TRP A 184 9.65 29.26 7.91
N ASP A 185 9.48 29.53 6.61
CA ASP A 185 10.53 30.06 5.74
C ASP A 185 10.94 31.48 6.11
N SER A 186 9.98 32.33 6.51
CA SER A 186 10.24 33.70 6.97
C SER A 186 10.93 33.76 8.34
N GLY A 187 10.90 32.65 9.10
CA GLY A 187 11.39 32.59 10.48
C GLY A 187 10.41 33.16 11.52
N ASP A 188 9.14 33.37 11.15
CA ASP A 188 8.08 33.76 12.10
C ASP A 188 7.78 32.61 13.07
N ILE A 189 7.77 31.37 12.59
CA ILE A 189 7.72 30.17 13.44
C ILE A 189 9.16 29.74 13.76
N LYS A 190 9.60 30.06 14.98
CA LYS A 190 10.97 29.81 15.44
C LYS A 190 11.11 28.46 16.13
N GLU A 191 10.17 28.14 16.99
CA GLU A 191 10.23 26.95 17.83
C GLU A 191 9.56 25.75 17.15
N ILE A 192 10.20 24.58 17.25
CA ILE A 192 9.60 23.30 16.83
C ILE A 192 8.45 22.94 17.78
N GLY A 193 8.69 23.06 19.08
CA GLY A 193 7.72 22.72 20.12
C GLY A 193 7.45 21.23 20.23
N SER A 194 6.45 20.88 21.03
CA SER A 194 5.98 19.52 21.25
C SER A 194 4.48 19.53 21.41
N ALA A 195 3.80 18.62 20.73
CA ALA A 195 2.36 18.45 20.80
C ALA A 195 1.99 17.00 20.51
N THR A 196 0.85 16.55 21.04
CA THR A 196 0.34 15.20 20.78
C THR A 196 -0.62 15.25 19.58
N PRO A 197 -0.26 14.65 18.42
CA PRO A 197 -1.18 14.58 17.29
C PRO A 197 -2.35 13.63 17.57
N PRO A 198 -3.51 13.83 16.91
CA PRO A 198 -4.61 12.88 17.01
C PRO A 198 -4.19 11.49 16.51
N SER A 199 -4.92 10.46 16.93
CA SER A 199 -4.70 9.07 16.45
C SER A 199 -4.98 8.95 14.94
N GLN A 200 -5.91 9.76 14.44
CA GLN A 200 -6.22 9.91 13.02
C GLN A 200 -6.62 11.36 12.73
N PRO A 201 -6.16 11.94 11.60
CA PRO A 201 -6.54 13.27 11.21
C PRO A 201 -8.02 13.33 10.84
N HIS A 202 -8.61 14.49 11.11
CA HIS A 202 -10.02 14.71 10.88
C HIS A 202 -10.34 14.73 9.38
N ARG A 203 -11.58 14.37 9.07
CA ARG A 203 -12.19 14.40 7.75
C ARG A 203 -13.59 15.01 7.89
N GLN A 204 -14.11 15.57 6.81
CA GLN A 204 -15.50 16.05 6.79
C GLN A 204 -16.47 14.87 6.97
N ASP A 205 -17.56 15.10 7.70
CA ASP A 205 -18.55 14.07 8.03
C ASP A 205 -19.28 13.51 6.80
N ASP A 206 -19.36 14.28 5.72
CA ASP A 206 -20.00 13.91 4.45
C ASP A 206 -19.07 13.12 3.52
N LEU A 207 -17.78 12.96 3.88
CA LEU A 207 -16.82 12.20 3.09
C LEU A 207 -17.05 10.70 3.27
N GLN A 208 -17.54 10.02 2.23
CA GLN A 208 -17.71 8.57 2.27
C GLN A 208 -16.34 7.87 2.26
N VAL A 209 -15.89 7.41 3.43
CA VAL A 209 -14.65 6.62 3.57
C VAL A 209 -14.96 5.14 3.44
N LEU A 210 -14.39 4.50 2.42
CA LEU A 210 -14.43 3.05 2.24
C LEU A 210 -13.13 2.41 2.72
N ALA A 211 -13.26 1.15 3.17
CA ALA A 211 -12.10 0.32 3.41
C ALA A 211 -11.25 0.18 2.13
N PRO A 212 -9.91 0.01 2.24
CA PRO A 212 -9.03 -0.13 1.09
C PRO A 212 -9.51 -1.24 0.15
N GLY A 213 -9.79 -0.88 -1.11
CA GLY A 213 -10.23 -1.82 -2.13
C GLY A 213 -11.72 -2.07 -2.27
N LYS A 214 -12.56 -1.10 -1.89
CA LYS A 214 -13.96 -1.06 -2.33
C LYS A 214 -14.24 0.02 -3.39
N ILE A 215 -13.22 0.69 -3.92
CA ILE A 215 -13.36 1.78 -4.91
C ILE A 215 -13.04 1.26 -6.30
N LYS A 216 -14.01 1.34 -7.22
CA LYS A 216 -13.80 0.98 -8.64
C LYS A 216 -12.95 2.06 -9.33
N ARG A 217 -11.68 1.78 -9.60
CA ARG A 217 -10.83 2.64 -10.44
C ARG A 217 -10.96 2.25 -11.91
N GLY A 218 -11.32 3.19 -12.78
CA GLY A 218 -11.44 2.96 -14.22
C GLY A 218 -10.09 3.04 -14.95
N LYS A 219 -10.03 2.56 -16.21
CA LYS A 219 -8.80 2.52 -17.04
C LYS A 219 -8.38 3.87 -17.65
N ALA A 220 -8.90 4.99 -17.15
CA ALA A 220 -8.77 6.35 -17.69
C ALA A 220 -9.21 6.57 -19.17
N GLY A 221 -9.83 5.58 -19.84
CA GLY A 221 -10.34 5.71 -21.20
C GLY A 221 -11.56 6.64 -21.34
N THR A 222 -12.55 6.51 -20.45
CA THR A 222 -13.74 7.39 -20.43
C THR A 222 -13.53 8.58 -19.50
N LYS A 223 -14.30 9.67 -19.69
CA LYS A 223 -14.29 10.83 -18.78
C LYS A 223 -14.51 10.43 -17.31
N ALA A 224 -15.47 9.54 -17.05
CA ALA A 224 -15.74 9.01 -15.72
C ALA A 224 -14.53 8.26 -15.14
N SER A 225 -13.84 7.46 -15.95
CA SER A 225 -12.64 6.76 -15.48
C SER A 225 -11.45 7.69 -15.22
N ARG A 226 -11.33 8.81 -15.95
CA ARG A 226 -10.30 9.84 -15.69
C ARG A 226 -10.56 10.55 -14.37
N ILE A 227 -11.81 10.94 -14.14
CA ILE A 227 -12.26 11.50 -12.87
C ILE A 227 -11.93 10.55 -11.71
N ALA A 228 -12.22 9.25 -11.84
CA ALA A 228 -11.93 8.27 -10.80
C ALA A 228 -10.43 8.13 -10.48
N VAL A 229 -9.56 8.18 -11.50
CA VAL A 229 -8.10 8.14 -11.29
C VAL A 229 -7.62 9.41 -10.60
N LEU A 230 -7.98 10.59 -11.09
CA LEU A 230 -7.56 11.88 -10.53
C LEU A 230 -8.10 12.08 -9.10
N HIS A 231 -9.34 11.68 -8.84
CA HIS A 231 -9.93 11.73 -7.50
C HIS A 231 -9.18 10.81 -6.54
N SER A 232 -8.82 9.61 -6.98
CA SER A 232 -8.03 8.71 -6.15
C SER A 232 -6.62 9.23 -5.87
N LEU A 233 -5.99 9.92 -6.81
CA LEU A 233 -4.70 10.60 -6.57
C LEU A 233 -4.89 11.74 -5.57
N ALA A 234 -5.93 12.57 -5.72
CA ALA A 234 -6.23 13.64 -4.77
C ALA A 234 -6.47 13.11 -3.35
N ASN A 235 -7.08 11.92 -3.21
CA ASN A 235 -7.20 11.26 -1.92
C ASN A 235 -5.84 10.84 -1.34
N ILE A 236 -4.91 10.37 -2.18
CA ILE A 236 -3.55 10.04 -1.76
C ILE A 236 -2.83 11.32 -1.29
N GLU A 237 -2.91 12.42 -2.04
CA GLU A 237 -2.29 13.68 -1.66
C GLU A 237 -2.82 14.22 -0.31
N GLN A 238 -4.13 14.12 -0.05
CA GLN A 238 -4.68 14.51 1.26
C GLN A 238 -4.09 13.70 2.41
N TRP A 239 -3.86 12.40 2.21
CA TRP A 239 -3.16 11.58 3.19
C TRP A 239 -1.67 11.94 3.28
N ALA A 240 -1.01 12.29 2.18
CA ALA A 240 0.39 12.66 2.16
C ALA A 240 0.66 13.99 2.92
N ILE A 241 -0.24 14.98 2.79
CA ILE A 241 -0.24 16.20 3.64
C ILE A 241 -0.27 15.80 5.11
N ASP A 242 -1.23 14.95 5.50
CA ASP A 242 -1.39 14.52 6.88
C ASP A 242 -0.18 13.72 7.40
N LEU A 243 0.37 12.81 6.59
CA LEU A 243 1.53 12.00 6.96
C LEU A 243 2.76 12.88 7.22
N SER A 244 2.92 13.93 6.43
CA SER A 244 4.01 14.90 6.56
C SER A 244 3.88 15.76 7.82
N TRP A 245 2.67 16.17 8.19
CA TRP A 245 2.44 16.87 9.46
C TRP A 245 2.50 15.93 10.67
N ASP A 246 2.07 14.68 10.52
CA ASP A 246 2.13 13.66 11.56
C ASP A 246 3.57 13.34 11.95
N VAL A 247 4.47 13.17 10.96
CA VAL A 247 5.88 12.86 11.27
C VAL A 247 6.56 14.03 12.02
N ILE A 248 6.19 15.27 11.71
CA ILE A 248 6.65 16.48 12.42
C ILE A 248 6.17 16.46 13.87
N ALA A 249 4.87 16.35 14.11
CA ALA A 249 4.30 16.44 15.46
C ALA A 249 4.73 15.24 16.32
N ARG A 250 4.55 14.03 15.79
CA ARG A 250 4.67 12.77 16.54
C ARG A 250 6.08 12.47 16.99
N PHE A 251 7.09 12.87 16.22
CA PHE A 251 8.48 12.52 16.48
C PHE A 251 9.33 13.74 16.88
N SER A 252 8.72 14.88 17.20
CA SER A 252 9.43 16.11 17.55
C SER A 252 10.39 16.01 18.74
N ASP A 253 10.09 15.15 19.72
CA ASP A 253 10.87 14.97 20.95
C ASP A 253 11.78 13.74 20.96
N ILE A 254 11.89 13.01 19.85
CA ILE A 254 12.80 11.86 19.84
C ILE A 254 14.26 12.31 19.97
N SER A 255 15.06 11.47 20.60
CA SER A 255 16.51 11.61 20.67
C SER A 255 17.20 10.54 19.84
N ILE A 256 18.24 10.92 19.11
CA ILE A 256 19.01 10.05 18.22
C ILE A 256 20.42 9.91 18.77
N GLY A 257 20.69 8.77 19.40
CA GLY A 257 21.99 8.44 19.98
C GLY A 257 22.55 9.57 20.85
N GLN A 258 23.84 9.82 20.71
CA GLN A 258 24.53 10.93 21.40
C GLN A 258 24.29 12.30 20.73
N SER A 259 23.72 12.32 19.53
CA SER A 259 23.52 13.54 18.73
C SER A 259 22.40 14.43 19.28
N GLY A 260 21.56 13.88 20.18
CA GLY A 260 20.48 14.61 20.84
C GLY A 260 19.21 14.65 19.99
N LYS A 261 18.51 15.78 19.99
CA LYS A 261 17.24 15.96 19.27
C LYS A 261 17.44 15.95 17.74
N LEU A 262 16.36 15.70 17.01
CA LEU A 262 16.32 15.90 15.56
C LEU A 262 16.73 17.34 15.17
N PRO A 263 17.56 17.50 14.12
CA PRO A 263 17.97 18.82 13.66
C PRO A 263 16.81 19.58 12.99
N ARG A 264 16.86 20.93 12.97
CA ARG A 264 15.81 21.78 12.39
C ARG A 264 15.52 21.44 10.92
N GLU A 265 16.55 21.04 10.19
CA GLU A 265 16.49 20.66 8.79
C GLU A 265 15.54 19.49 8.54
N PHE A 266 15.36 18.57 9.50
CA PHE A 266 14.38 17.49 9.41
C PHE A 266 12.98 18.07 9.24
N PHE A 267 12.65 19.01 10.11
CA PHE A 267 11.36 19.68 10.10
C PHE A 267 11.19 20.54 8.86
N THR A 268 12.23 21.25 8.43
CA THR A 268 12.21 22.03 7.18
C THR A 268 11.91 21.16 5.96
N ASP A 269 12.54 19.99 5.84
CA ASP A 269 12.31 19.09 4.72
C ASP A 269 10.86 18.56 4.72
N PHE A 270 10.32 18.14 5.87
CA PHE A 270 8.94 17.64 5.93
C PHE A 270 7.88 18.74 5.83
N VAL A 271 8.18 19.97 6.24
CA VAL A 271 7.34 21.15 5.96
C VAL A 271 7.29 21.43 4.45
N LYS A 272 8.42 21.25 3.75
CA LYS A 272 8.46 21.32 2.29
C LYS A 272 7.62 20.21 1.66
N VAL A 273 7.82 18.95 2.03
CA VAL A 273 7.02 17.82 1.52
C VAL A 273 5.53 18.10 1.74
N ALA A 274 5.10 18.46 2.96
CA ALA A 274 3.70 18.79 3.23
C ALA A 274 3.15 19.89 2.29
N SER A 275 3.94 20.92 2.00
CA SER A 275 3.55 22.00 1.09
C SER A 275 3.49 21.54 -0.38
N ASP A 276 4.37 20.65 -0.81
CA ASP A 276 4.37 20.08 -2.15
C ASP A 276 3.11 19.18 -2.33
N GLU A 277 2.76 18.35 -1.33
CA GLU A 277 1.52 17.55 -1.38
C GLU A 277 0.25 18.42 -1.36
N ALA A 278 0.27 19.53 -0.62
CA ALA A 278 -0.83 20.49 -0.62
C ALA A 278 -1.02 21.15 -2.00
N LYS A 279 0.09 21.46 -2.69
CA LYS A 279 0.09 21.92 -4.07
C LYS A 279 -0.44 20.83 -5.02
N HIS A 280 0.00 19.58 -4.88
CA HIS A 280 -0.46 18.45 -5.69
C HIS A 280 -1.97 18.25 -5.59
N PHE A 281 -2.50 18.24 -4.35
CA PHE A 281 -3.94 18.15 -4.12
C PHE A 281 -4.70 19.27 -4.82
N ASN A 282 -4.24 20.51 -4.68
CA ASN A 282 -4.91 21.68 -5.26
C ASN A 282 -4.91 21.63 -6.79
N LEU A 283 -3.80 21.18 -7.41
CA LEU A 283 -3.72 20.94 -8.85
C LEU A 283 -4.74 19.89 -9.30
N LEU A 284 -4.77 18.73 -8.64
CA LEU A 284 -5.68 17.62 -8.97
C LEU A 284 -7.14 18.05 -8.81
N GLN A 285 -7.44 18.81 -7.76
CA GLN A 285 -8.77 19.34 -7.52
C GLN A 285 -9.20 20.36 -8.57
N GLY A 286 -8.29 21.23 -9.01
CA GLY A 286 -8.50 22.11 -10.15
C GLY A 286 -8.87 21.31 -11.40
N ARG A 287 -8.10 20.25 -11.70
CA ARG A 287 -8.39 19.38 -12.85
C ARG A 287 -9.72 18.63 -12.73
N LEU A 288 -10.09 18.18 -11.52
CA LEU A 288 -11.40 17.56 -11.27
C LEU A 288 -12.54 18.53 -11.58
N LYS A 289 -12.42 19.80 -11.19
CA LYS A 289 -13.43 20.84 -11.45
C LYS A 289 -13.60 21.09 -12.95
N GLU A 290 -12.50 21.16 -13.71
CA GLU A 290 -12.55 21.29 -15.18
C GLU A 290 -13.27 20.11 -15.84
N LEU A 291 -13.13 18.91 -15.28
CA LEU A 291 -13.85 17.72 -15.72
C LEU A 291 -15.30 17.65 -15.20
N GLY A 292 -15.77 18.65 -14.45
CA GLY A 292 -17.13 18.69 -13.89
C GLY A 292 -17.33 17.75 -12.70
N SER A 293 -16.28 17.52 -11.92
CA SER A 293 -16.29 16.74 -10.68
C SER A 293 -15.64 17.53 -9.54
N HIS A 294 -15.55 16.94 -8.34
CA HIS A 294 -14.89 17.53 -7.19
C HIS A 294 -14.31 16.44 -6.29
N PHE A 295 -13.38 16.80 -5.41
CA PHE A 295 -12.93 15.90 -4.35
C PHE A 295 -14.10 15.60 -3.40
N GLY A 296 -14.24 14.35 -2.94
CA GLY A 296 -15.43 13.88 -2.23
C GLY A 296 -16.61 13.42 -3.10
N ALA A 297 -16.62 13.72 -4.41
CA ALA A 297 -17.69 13.24 -5.32
C ALA A 297 -17.71 11.72 -5.52
N LEU A 298 -16.59 11.06 -5.25
CA LEU A 298 -16.43 9.62 -5.21
C LEU A 298 -15.95 9.20 -3.81
N PRO A 299 -16.18 7.95 -3.39
CA PRO A 299 -15.70 7.48 -2.09
C PRO A 299 -14.18 7.49 -2.01
N VAL A 300 -13.64 7.74 -0.82
CA VAL A 300 -12.20 7.78 -0.53
C VAL A 300 -11.74 6.53 0.22
N HIS A 301 -10.44 6.24 0.22
CA HIS A 301 -9.84 5.15 1.00
C HIS A 301 -8.83 5.66 2.02
N ASN A 302 -8.61 4.91 3.10
CA ASN A 302 -7.68 5.25 4.18
C ASN A 302 -6.41 4.36 4.22
N GLY A 303 -6.09 3.66 3.12
CA GLY A 303 -5.04 2.63 3.11
C GLY A 303 -3.64 3.11 3.53
N LEU A 304 -3.28 4.36 3.23
CA LEU A 304 -1.99 4.93 3.63
C LEU A 304 -1.90 5.20 5.14
N TRP A 305 -3.01 5.61 5.77
CA TRP A 305 -3.02 5.91 7.20
C TRP A 305 -2.86 4.66 8.07
N HIS A 306 -3.25 3.49 7.57
CA HIS A 306 -3.01 2.24 8.28
C HIS A 306 -1.51 2.03 8.54
N SER A 307 -0.65 2.26 7.55
CA SER A 307 0.81 2.22 7.73
C SER A 307 1.31 3.26 8.73
N ALA A 308 0.66 4.42 8.83
CA ALA A 308 0.98 5.43 9.84
C ALA A 308 0.74 4.88 11.26
N GLY A 309 -0.38 4.20 11.47
CA GLY A 309 -0.70 3.54 12.74
C GLY A 309 0.30 2.46 13.13
N GLU A 310 0.67 1.59 12.20
CA GLU A 310 1.63 0.48 12.42
C GLU A 310 3.07 0.95 12.72
N THR A 311 3.39 2.18 12.35
CA THR A 311 4.72 2.79 12.49
C THR A 311 4.74 3.96 13.47
N LYS A 312 3.64 4.23 14.19
CA LYS A 312 3.49 5.40 15.07
C LYS A 312 4.55 5.47 16.18
N ASP A 313 5.08 4.33 16.59
CA ASP A 313 6.02 4.20 17.72
C ASP A 313 7.50 4.17 17.26
N SER A 314 7.78 4.30 15.95
CA SER A 314 9.16 4.24 15.43
C SER A 314 9.35 5.15 14.22
N LEU A 315 10.15 6.21 14.39
CA LEU A 315 10.47 7.12 13.28
C LEU A 315 11.16 6.40 12.13
N LEU A 316 12.11 5.50 12.41
CA LEU A 316 12.78 4.72 11.35
C LEU A 316 11.79 3.86 10.56
N ALA A 317 10.85 3.20 11.25
CA ALA A 317 9.80 2.45 10.56
C ALA A 317 8.88 3.38 9.74
N ARG A 318 8.54 4.56 10.29
CA ARG A 318 7.74 5.57 9.57
C ARG A 318 8.42 6.02 8.29
N LEU A 319 9.70 6.39 8.36
CA LEU A 319 10.49 6.80 7.21
C LEU A 319 10.61 5.67 6.17
N ALA A 320 10.92 4.44 6.61
CA ALA A 320 11.05 3.30 5.71
C ALA A 320 9.74 2.99 4.96
N ILE A 321 8.62 2.90 5.67
CA ILE A 321 7.36 2.46 5.07
C ILE A 321 6.67 3.59 4.32
N VAL A 322 6.57 4.78 4.92
CA VAL A 322 5.85 5.89 4.31
C VAL A 322 6.74 6.61 3.32
N HIS A 323 7.84 7.18 3.79
CA HIS A 323 8.63 8.13 2.99
C HIS A 323 9.63 7.49 2.01
N MET A 324 9.83 6.17 2.08
CA MET A 324 10.68 5.45 1.14
C MET A 324 9.89 4.42 0.32
N VAL A 325 9.06 3.58 0.94
CA VAL A 325 8.28 2.57 0.19
C VAL A 325 7.07 3.16 -0.51
N HIS A 326 6.20 3.91 0.20
CA HIS A 326 4.98 4.45 -0.42
C HIS A 326 5.28 5.57 -1.42
N GLU A 327 6.20 6.50 -1.11
CA GLU A 327 6.59 7.56 -2.06
C GLU A 327 7.26 6.99 -3.32
N ALA A 328 8.20 6.03 -3.16
CA ALA A 328 8.85 5.43 -4.33
C ALA A 328 7.87 4.62 -5.18
N ARG A 329 6.80 4.11 -4.58
CA ARG A 329 5.71 3.47 -5.31
C ARG A 329 4.86 4.48 -6.08
N GLY A 330 4.71 5.70 -5.56
CA GLY A 330 4.21 6.84 -6.32
C GLY A 330 5.00 6.99 -7.63
N LEU A 331 6.33 7.05 -7.55
CA LEU A 331 7.22 7.15 -8.73
C LEU A 331 7.03 6.01 -9.74
N ASP A 332 6.80 4.78 -9.27
CA ASP A 332 6.61 3.61 -10.14
C ASP A 332 5.31 3.69 -10.96
N VAL A 333 4.24 4.22 -10.36
CA VAL A 333 2.90 4.26 -10.96
C VAL A 333 2.70 5.46 -11.88
N HIS A 334 3.46 6.54 -11.67
CA HIS A 334 3.34 7.80 -12.41
C HIS A 334 3.49 7.62 -13.94
N PRO A 335 4.57 7.00 -14.48
CA PRO A 335 4.76 6.88 -15.93
C PRO A 335 3.61 6.15 -16.63
N ILE A 336 3.12 5.07 -16.01
CA ILE A 336 1.98 4.29 -16.54
C ILE A 336 0.71 5.13 -16.54
N THR A 337 0.50 5.92 -15.49
CA THR A 337 -0.67 6.78 -15.34
C THR A 337 -0.64 7.91 -16.38
N GLN A 338 0.48 8.60 -16.54
CA GLN A 338 0.69 9.60 -17.59
C GLN A 338 0.43 9.01 -18.99
N ALA A 339 0.99 7.83 -19.29
CA ALA A 339 0.77 7.16 -20.57
C ALA A 339 -0.71 6.80 -20.84
N ARG A 340 -1.51 6.60 -19.78
CA ARG A 340 -2.97 6.40 -19.93
C ARG A 340 -3.68 7.70 -20.32
N PHE A 341 -3.35 8.82 -19.69
CA PHE A 341 -3.93 10.13 -20.04
C PHE A 341 -3.48 10.60 -21.44
N ALA A 342 -2.21 10.42 -21.77
CA ALA A 342 -1.65 10.78 -23.08
C ALA A 342 -2.37 10.04 -24.22
N ARG A 343 -2.65 8.74 -24.07
CA ARG A 343 -3.41 7.95 -25.06
C ARG A 343 -4.84 8.45 -25.29
N GLN A 344 -5.38 9.25 -24.38
CA GLN A 344 -6.70 9.87 -24.51
C GLN A 344 -6.63 11.34 -24.91
N ASN A 345 -5.44 11.83 -25.31
CA ASN A 345 -5.16 13.23 -25.63
C ASN A 345 -5.52 14.20 -24.48
N ASP A 346 -5.43 13.74 -23.24
CA ASP A 346 -5.67 14.57 -22.04
C ASP A 346 -4.36 15.24 -21.61
N THR A 347 -3.94 16.23 -22.41
CA THR A 347 -2.66 16.92 -22.24
C THR A 347 -2.57 17.67 -20.92
N GLU A 348 -3.68 18.23 -20.42
CA GLU A 348 -3.68 18.97 -19.17
C GLU A 348 -3.37 18.05 -17.98
N SER A 349 -3.97 16.85 -17.95
CA SER A 349 -3.69 15.89 -16.87
C SER A 349 -2.26 15.35 -16.96
N VAL A 350 -1.70 15.18 -18.16
CA VAL A 350 -0.30 14.77 -18.33
C VAL A 350 0.66 15.83 -17.78
N SER A 351 0.48 17.10 -18.16
CA SER A 351 1.31 18.21 -17.67
C SER A 351 1.23 18.38 -16.16
N LEU A 352 0.03 18.23 -15.58
CA LEU A 352 -0.16 18.24 -14.13
C LEU A 352 0.62 17.11 -13.45
N LEU A 353 0.49 15.87 -13.93
CA LEU A 353 1.19 14.71 -13.36
C LEU A 353 2.71 14.82 -13.51
N GLU A 354 3.21 15.55 -14.51
CA GLU A 354 4.63 15.81 -14.66
C GLU A 354 5.17 16.74 -13.56
N VAL A 355 4.36 17.70 -13.09
CA VAL A 355 4.72 18.53 -11.93
C VAL A 355 4.83 17.65 -10.69
N ILE A 356 3.80 16.84 -10.41
CA ILE A 356 3.77 15.93 -9.25
C ILE A 356 4.99 14.99 -9.28
N TYR A 357 5.24 14.35 -10.41
CA TYR A 357 6.36 13.42 -10.57
C TYR A 357 7.73 14.03 -10.22
N LYS A 358 7.98 15.30 -10.57
CA LYS A 358 9.25 15.96 -10.27
C LYS A 358 9.44 16.21 -8.77
N ASP A 359 8.37 16.59 -8.09
CA ASP A 359 8.39 16.86 -6.65
C ASP A 359 8.54 15.56 -5.84
N GLU A 360 7.86 14.48 -6.27
CA GLU A 360 7.90 13.14 -5.67
C GLU A 360 9.31 12.53 -5.59
N ILE A 361 10.18 12.82 -6.56
CA ILE A 361 11.60 12.40 -6.50
C ILE A 361 12.27 13.01 -5.26
N THR A 362 11.94 14.26 -4.94
CA THR A 362 12.50 14.95 -3.77
C THR A 362 11.90 14.45 -2.46
N HIS A 363 10.69 13.91 -2.47
CA HIS A 363 10.05 13.31 -1.30
C HIS A 363 10.73 12.00 -0.91
N VAL A 364 10.97 11.11 -1.89
CA VAL A 364 11.77 9.90 -1.69
C VAL A 364 13.17 10.25 -1.20
N ALA A 365 13.80 11.29 -1.77
CA ALA A 365 15.12 11.73 -1.35
C ALA A 365 15.14 12.23 0.11
N ALA A 366 14.08 12.90 0.56
CA ALA A 366 13.93 13.31 1.97
C ALA A 366 13.84 12.08 2.89
N GLY A 367 13.04 11.07 2.52
CA GLY A 367 12.97 9.80 3.24
C GLY A 367 14.34 9.12 3.36
N MET A 368 15.05 8.98 2.23
CA MET A 368 16.40 8.40 2.16
C MET A 368 17.41 9.15 3.03
N LYS A 369 17.41 10.49 2.94
CA LYS A 369 18.29 11.38 3.72
C LYS A 369 18.11 11.15 5.21
N TRP A 370 16.87 11.24 5.72
CA TRP A 370 16.62 11.17 7.15
C TRP A 370 16.73 9.76 7.71
N PHE A 371 16.37 8.74 6.94
CA PHE A 371 16.60 7.36 7.33
C PHE A 371 18.11 7.10 7.51
N THR A 372 18.92 7.48 6.51
CA THR A 372 20.38 7.33 6.56
C THR A 372 21.00 8.17 7.68
N TYR A 373 20.51 9.40 7.90
CA TYR A 373 20.97 10.24 8.99
C TYR A 373 20.76 9.58 10.35
N ILE A 374 19.55 9.07 10.61
CA ILE A 374 19.22 8.45 11.90
C ILE A 374 20.04 7.17 12.12
N CYS A 375 20.20 6.33 11.09
CA CYS A 375 21.03 5.12 11.20
C CYS A 375 22.49 5.43 11.53
N LYS A 376 23.07 6.49 10.95
CA LYS A 376 24.46 6.91 11.21
C LYS A 376 24.67 7.53 12.59
N HIS A 377 23.64 8.15 13.16
CA HIS A 377 23.72 8.89 14.42
C HIS A 377 23.10 8.13 15.60
N SER A 378 22.58 6.92 15.38
CA SER A 378 22.10 6.05 16.44
C SER A 378 23.26 5.53 17.29
N ASP A 379 22.96 5.10 18.52
CA ASP A 379 23.93 4.46 19.41
C ASP A 379 23.38 3.10 19.87
N PRO A 380 23.92 1.97 19.38
CA PRO A 380 25.02 1.86 18.41
C PRO A 380 24.61 2.32 17.00
N GLU A 381 25.60 2.66 16.16
CA GLU A 381 25.39 2.96 14.75
C GLU A 381 24.78 1.76 14.02
N MET A 382 23.84 2.01 13.11
CA MET A 382 23.14 0.98 12.33
C MET A 382 23.52 1.02 10.86
N ASP A 383 23.71 -0.17 10.26
CA ASP A 383 23.76 -0.29 8.81
C ASP A 383 22.38 -0.03 8.20
N CYS A 384 22.31 0.93 7.29
CA CYS A 384 21.07 1.44 6.74
C CYS A 384 20.32 0.40 5.90
N ILE A 385 21.04 -0.34 5.04
CA ILE A 385 20.38 -1.26 4.08
C ILE A 385 19.76 -2.46 4.80
N PRO A 386 20.50 -3.21 5.66
CA PRO A 386 19.91 -4.30 6.44
C PRO A 386 18.77 -3.81 7.32
N LYS A 387 18.92 -2.63 7.95
CA LYS A 387 17.88 -2.09 8.81
C LYS A 387 16.61 -1.74 8.04
N PHE A 388 16.74 -1.15 6.85
CA PHE A 388 15.62 -0.90 5.96
C PHE A 388 14.94 -2.20 5.56
N HIS A 389 15.69 -3.21 5.12
CA HIS A 389 15.11 -4.50 4.74
C HIS A 389 14.37 -5.18 5.90
N GLU A 390 14.94 -5.15 7.10
CA GLU A 390 14.31 -5.65 8.33
C GLU A 390 12.97 -4.97 8.57
N LEU A 391 12.94 -3.63 8.57
CA LEU A 391 11.74 -2.84 8.83
C LEU A 391 10.66 -3.07 7.76
N VAL A 392 11.05 -3.15 6.48
CA VAL A 392 10.09 -3.42 5.41
C VAL A 392 9.49 -4.81 5.57
N ARG A 393 10.29 -5.86 5.84
CA ARG A 393 9.74 -7.21 6.07
C ARG A 393 8.81 -7.28 7.28
N GLN A 394 9.09 -6.52 8.34
CA GLN A 394 8.28 -6.51 9.56
C GLN A 394 6.99 -5.69 9.42
N LYS A 395 7.03 -4.56 8.69
CA LYS A 395 5.97 -3.53 8.72
C LYS A 395 5.24 -3.35 7.40
N PHE A 396 5.76 -3.85 6.29
CA PHE A 396 5.08 -3.85 5.00
C PHE A 396 4.44 -5.22 4.75
N ARG A 397 3.16 -5.22 4.37
CA ARG A 397 2.44 -6.46 4.06
C ARG A 397 2.74 -6.90 2.62
N GLY A 398 3.45 -8.02 2.49
CA GLY A 398 3.81 -8.62 1.20
C GLY A 398 5.16 -8.14 0.64
N HIS A 399 5.40 -8.39 -0.65
CA HIS A 399 6.64 -8.04 -1.34
C HIS A 399 6.53 -6.72 -2.11
N LEU A 400 7.68 -6.07 -2.33
CA LEU A 400 7.78 -4.97 -3.29
C LEU A 400 7.61 -5.54 -4.71
N LYS A 401 6.79 -4.89 -5.55
CA LYS A 401 6.39 -5.43 -6.85
C LYS A 401 6.80 -4.49 -7.99
N PRO A 402 7.40 -5.01 -9.07
CA PRO A 402 7.70 -4.24 -10.28
C PRO A 402 6.42 -3.90 -11.07
N PRO A 403 6.49 -3.01 -12.08
CA PRO A 403 7.69 -2.31 -12.57
C PRO A 403 8.17 -1.22 -11.61
N PHE A 404 9.49 -1.10 -11.45
CA PHE A 404 10.09 -0.01 -10.70
C PHE A 404 10.51 1.11 -11.65
N ASN A 405 10.28 2.35 -11.25
CA ASN A 405 10.86 3.51 -11.91
C ASN A 405 12.32 3.65 -11.45
N GLU A 406 13.21 2.87 -12.07
CA GLU A 406 14.62 2.80 -11.69
C GLU A 406 15.32 4.17 -11.80
N GLU A 407 15.01 4.95 -12.84
CA GLU A 407 15.57 6.28 -13.06
C GLU A 407 15.15 7.26 -11.95
N GLY A 408 13.85 7.33 -11.66
CA GLY A 408 13.31 8.20 -10.60
C GLY A 408 13.85 7.82 -9.22
N ARG A 409 13.86 6.52 -8.89
CA ARG A 409 14.43 6.00 -7.63
C ARG A 409 15.93 6.32 -7.51
N GLN A 410 16.69 6.09 -8.58
CA GLN A 410 18.13 6.40 -8.61
C GLN A 410 18.39 7.90 -8.42
N THR A 411 17.58 8.76 -9.06
CA THR A 411 17.67 10.22 -8.91
C THR A 411 17.39 10.66 -7.47
N ALA A 412 16.47 9.98 -6.78
CA ALA A 412 16.21 10.18 -5.36
C ALA A 412 17.29 9.59 -4.44
N GLY A 413 18.30 8.90 -4.97
CA GLY A 413 19.35 8.22 -4.21
C GLY A 413 19.00 6.81 -3.74
N MET A 414 17.85 6.26 -4.16
CA MET A 414 17.42 4.90 -3.83
C MET A 414 17.90 3.90 -4.90
N THR A 415 19.11 3.38 -4.71
CA THR A 415 19.71 2.34 -5.56
C THR A 415 18.97 0.99 -5.46
N LYS A 416 19.24 0.07 -6.40
CA LYS A 416 18.57 -1.25 -6.48
C LYS A 416 18.74 -2.10 -5.21
N GLU A 417 19.85 -1.96 -4.50
CA GLU A 417 20.13 -2.68 -3.25
C GLU A 417 19.09 -2.44 -2.15
N TRP A 418 18.41 -1.29 -2.17
CA TRP A 418 17.36 -0.98 -1.21
C TRP A 418 16.11 -1.83 -1.42
N TYR A 419 15.67 -2.05 -2.66
CA TYR A 419 14.33 -2.59 -2.94
C TYR A 419 14.30 -3.93 -3.67
N VAL A 420 15.31 -4.26 -4.49
CA VAL A 420 15.33 -5.54 -5.23
C VAL A 420 15.32 -6.75 -4.29
N PRO A 421 16.09 -6.78 -3.18
CA PRO A 421 16.06 -7.91 -2.23
C PRO A 421 14.74 -8.09 -1.46
N LEU A 422 13.79 -7.16 -1.63
CA LEU A 422 12.47 -7.17 -0.99
C LEU A 422 11.35 -7.59 -1.96
N MET A 423 11.71 -7.95 -3.19
CA MET A 423 10.81 -8.57 -4.15
C MET A 423 10.48 -10.01 -3.77
N LYS A 424 9.40 -10.56 -4.35
CA LYS A 424 9.11 -12.00 -4.25
C LYS A 424 10.27 -12.74 -4.96
N PRO A 425 10.91 -13.74 -4.32
CA PRO A 425 11.92 -14.56 -4.99
C PRO A 425 11.33 -15.21 -6.24
N SER A 426 12.12 -15.32 -7.31
CA SER A 426 11.68 -16.10 -8.48
C SER A 426 11.60 -17.60 -8.12
N GLU A 427 10.85 -18.38 -8.90
CA GLU A 427 10.83 -19.85 -8.74
C GLU A 427 12.24 -20.43 -8.92
N GLU A 428 13.07 -19.86 -9.80
CA GLU A 428 14.46 -20.26 -10.04
C GLU A 428 15.36 -20.01 -8.82
N ASP A 429 15.23 -18.87 -8.15
CA ASP A 429 15.97 -18.55 -6.91
C ASP A 429 15.62 -19.52 -5.77
N THR A 430 14.37 -19.99 -5.76
CA THR A 430 13.86 -20.93 -4.76
C THR A 430 14.43 -22.34 -4.98
N ILE A 431 14.64 -22.73 -6.23
CA ILE A 431 15.26 -24.00 -6.61
C ILE A 431 16.77 -23.97 -6.31
N ALA A 432 17.46 -22.87 -6.63
CA ALA A 432 18.90 -22.71 -6.38
C ALA A 432 19.26 -22.83 -4.88
N ARG A 433 18.45 -22.23 -3.99
CA ARG A 433 18.63 -22.33 -2.53
C ARG A 433 18.39 -23.73 -1.95
N LYS A 434 17.56 -24.55 -2.62
CA LYS A 434 17.33 -25.95 -2.24
C LYS A 434 18.44 -26.88 -2.74
N GLY A 435 19.14 -26.52 -3.83
CA GLY A 435 20.22 -27.31 -4.40
C GLY A 435 21.57 -27.22 -3.66
N THR A 436 21.79 -26.19 -2.84
CA THR A 436 23.07 -25.99 -2.12
C THR A 436 23.13 -26.62 -0.72
N ASN A 437 22.07 -27.32 -0.29
CA ASN A 437 22.00 -28.05 0.98
C ASN A 437 21.96 -29.58 0.80
N SER A 438 22.36 -30.10 -0.37
CA SER A 438 22.51 -31.55 -0.60
C SER A 438 23.97 -31.99 -0.51
#